data_AF-A0A1S9ZAV8-F1
#
_entry.id   AF-A0A1S9ZAV8-F1
#
_cell.length_a   1.000
_cell.length_b   1.000
_cell.length_c   1.000
_cell.angle_alpha   90.00
_cell.angle_beta   90.00
_cell.angle_gamma   90.00
#
_symmetry.space_group_name_H-M   'P 1'
#
loop_
_entity.id
_entity.type
_entity.pdbx_description
1 polymer ?
#
loop_
_entity_poly.entity_id
_entity_poly.type
_entity_poly.pdbx_seq_one_letter_code
_entity_poly.pdbx_strand_id
1 'polypeptide(L)'
;MQQYFVKGSAISPVTIEDKETSKHMFQVMRLKEDDEVTLVFDDGIKRLARVLDVENRQFELVEELADNVELPVQVTIASGFPKGDKLEFITQKVTELGASQIWAFPADWSVAKWDGKKLGKKAEKLEKIALGAAEQSKRNLVPSIQLFEKKADFLAQLDQFDSIIVAYEESAKEGEAAALLQAVSGLEKGAKPLFIFGPEGGLSPAEIESFEAKGAVLAGLGPRILRAETAPIYALSALSVLLELEK
;
A
#
# COMPACT_ATOMS: atom_id res chain seq x y z
N MET A 1 4.99 -9.76 19.72
CA MET A 1 3.57 -9.60 20.08
C MET A 1 2.72 -9.57 18.80
N GLN A 2 1.53 -10.16 18.79
CA GLN A 2 0.63 -10.09 17.63
C GLN A 2 0.02 -8.69 17.50
N GLN A 3 -0.30 -8.26 16.27
CA GLN A 3 -0.93 -6.97 16.01
C GLN A 3 -2.21 -7.19 15.20
N TYR A 4 -3.27 -6.46 15.56
CA TYR A 4 -4.57 -6.53 14.90
C TYR A 4 -5.13 -5.13 14.65
N PHE A 5 -5.81 -4.96 13.53
CA PHE A 5 -6.55 -3.73 13.24
C PHE A 5 -8.02 -3.87 13.66
N VAL A 6 -8.54 -2.87 14.36
CA VAL A 6 -9.92 -2.83 14.87
C VAL A 6 -10.60 -1.57 14.35
N LYS A 7 -11.75 -1.71 13.70
CA LYS A 7 -12.49 -0.57 13.16
C LYS A 7 -13.09 0.27 14.30
N GLY A 8 -13.20 1.58 14.08
CA GLY A 8 -13.79 2.52 15.02
C GLY A 8 -12.78 3.15 15.97
N SER A 9 -13.29 3.74 17.04
CA SER A 9 -12.49 4.46 18.04
C SER A 9 -11.99 3.54 19.16
N ALA A 10 -10.83 3.88 19.72
CA ALA A 10 -10.26 3.19 20.87
C ALA A 10 -11.03 3.50 22.17
N ILE A 11 -12.07 2.72 22.47
CA ILE A 11 -12.87 2.83 23.69
C ILE A 11 -12.65 1.57 24.52
N SER A 12 -12.21 1.74 25.78
CA SER A 12 -12.00 0.61 26.69
C SER A 12 -13.20 0.41 27.61
N PRO A 13 -13.67 -0.84 27.83
CA PRO A 13 -13.20 -2.08 27.21
C PRO A 13 -13.59 -2.20 25.73
N VAL A 14 -12.70 -2.78 24.93
CA VAL A 14 -12.90 -3.01 23.49
C VAL A 14 -13.50 -4.40 23.29
N THR A 15 -14.57 -4.51 22.49
CA THR A 15 -15.12 -5.80 22.08
C THR A 15 -14.73 -6.10 20.63
N ILE A 16 -14.15 -7.28 20.37
CA ILE A 16 -13.82 -7.69 18.99
C ILE A 16 -15.07 -8.27 18.31
N GLU A 17 -15.68 -7.48 17.43
CA GLU A 17 -16.88 -7.86 16.68
C GLU A 17 -16.58 -8.62 15.38
N ASP A 18 -15.39 -8.36 14.77
CA ASP A 18 -15.01 -9.02 13.54
C ASP A 18 -14.75 -10.52 13.76
N LYS A 19 -15.47 -11.35 12.99
CA LYS A 19 -15.46 -12.80 13.15
C LYS A 19 -14.14 -13.43 12.71
N GLU A 20 -13.50 -12.91 11.67
CA GLU A 20 -12.22 -13.46 11.18
C GLU A 20 -11.10 -13.17 12.19
N THR A 21 -11.05 -11.94 12.70
CA THR A 21 -10.11 -11.49 13.75
C THR A 21 -10.31 -12.27 15.04
N SER A 22 -11.56 -12.37 15.53
CA SER A 22 -11.88 -13.15 16.74
C SER A 22 -11.48 -14.63 16.60
N LYS A 23 -11.76 -15.24 15.44
CA LYS A 23 -11.34 -16.62 15.15
C LYS A 23 -9.82 -16.75 15.19
N HIS A 24 -9.10 -15.82 14.58
CA HIS A 24 -7.64 -15.82 14.58
C HIS A 24 -7.08 -15.71 15.99
N MET A 25 -7.61 -14.77 16.80
CA MET A 25 -7.21 -14.58 18.20
C MET A 25 -7.43 -15.82 19.08
N PHE A 26 -8.66 -16.35 19.13
CA PHE A 26 -9.00 -17.35 20.15
C PHE A 26 -8.94 -18.81 19.68
N GLN A 27 -9.03 -19.08 18.37
CA GLN A 27 -8.97 -20.46 17.84
C GLN A 27 -7.60 -20.80 17.27
N VAL A 28 -6.96 -19.85 16.56
CA VAL A 28 -5.65 -20.07 15.93
C VAL A 28 -4.52 -19.74 16.91
N MET A 29 -4.50 -18.51 17.43
CA MET A 29 -3.50 -18.06 18.39
C MET A 29 -3.76 -18.56 19.81
N ARG A 30 -5.02 -18.92 20.12
CA ARG A 30 -5.45 -19.47 21.42
C ARG A 30 -5.14 -18.56 22.60
N LEU A 31 -5.39 -17.26 22.42
CA LEU A 31 -5.25 -16.27 23.48
C LEU A 31 -6.10 -16.64 24.70
N LYS A 32 -5.55 -16.39 25.89
CA LYS A 32 -6.16 -16.60 27.20
C LYS A 32 -6.32 -15.25 27.91
N GLU A 33 -7.03 -15.26 29.04
CA GLU A 33 -7.01 -14.13 29.97
C GLU A 33 -5.57 -13.71 30.29
N ASP A 34 -5.38 -12.40 30.42
CA ASP A 34 -4.10 -11.74 30.64
C ASP A 34 -3.08 -11.80 29.48
N ASP A 35 -3.33 -12.54 28.39
CA ASP A 35 -2.48 -12.46 27.20
C ASP A 35 -2.56 -11.05 26.56
N GLU A 36 -1.44 -10.59 26.02
CA GLU A 36 -1.29 -9.25 25.46
C GLU A 36 -1.13 -9.25 23.94
N VAL A 37 -1.77 -8.28 23.30
CA VAL A 37 -1.71 -8.01 21.86
C VAL A 37 -1.58 -6.51 21.60
N THR A 38 -1.16 -6.16 20.40
CA THR A 38 -1.23 -4.77 19.92
C THR A 38 -2.53 -4.58 19.14
N LEU A 39 -3.35 -3.61 19.53
CA LEU A 39 -4.52 -3.18 18.77
C LEU A 39 -4.23 -1.81 18.12
N VAL A 40 -4.62 -1.68 16.86
CA VAL A 40 -4.52 -0.42 16.10
C VAL A 40 -5.92 -0.07 15.60
N PHE A 41 -6.33 1.17 15.82
CA PHE A 41 -7.66 1.66 15.46
C PHE A 41 -7.59 2.60 14.25
N ASP A 42 -8.71 3.21 13.87
CA ASP A 42 -8.79 4.13 12.73
C ASP A 42 -7.91 5.38 12.89
N ASP A 43 -7.45 5.69 14.12
CA ASP A 43 -6.50 6.77 14.41
C ASP A 43 -5.03 6.42 14.12
N GLY A 44 -4.73 5.15 13.82
CA GLY A 44 -3.38 4.67 13.56
C GLY A 44 -2.47 4.60 14.79
N ILE A 45 -3.00 4.80 16.01
CA ILE A 45 -2.23 4.72 17.24
C ILE A 45 -2.23 3.27 17.72
N LYS A 46 -1.02 2.71 17.90
CA LYS A 46 -0.82 1.38 18.47
C LYS A 46 -1.08 1.42 19.96
N ARG A 47 -1.82 0.43 20.47
CA ARG A 47 -2.10 0.29 21.90
C ARG A 47 -1.81 -1.12 22.35
N LEU A 48 -1.13 -1.24 23.49
CA LEU A 48 -1.04 -2.52 24.20
C LEU A 48 -2.42 -2.81 24.77
N ALA A 49 -2.94 -3.99 24.48
CA ALA A 49 -4.23 -4.45 24.96
C ALA A 49 -4.09 -5.81 25.62
N ARG A 50 -4.80 -6.01 26.73
CA ARG A 50 -4.82 -7.26 27.49
C ARG A 50 -6.18 -7.91 27.37
N VAL A 51 -6.23 -9.22 27.16
CA VAL A 51 -7.49 -9.98 27.16
C VAL A 51 -8.11 -9.88 28.56
N LEU A 52 -9.30 -9.27 28.63
CA LEU A 52 -10.09 -9.14 29.86
C LEU A 52 -11.07 -10.31 30.02
N ASP A 53 -11.69 -10.73 28.92
CA ASP A 53 -12.69 -11.81 28.92
C ASP A 53 -12.66 -12.53 27.57
N VAL A 54 -12.32 -13.82 27.59
CA VAL A 54 -12.25 -14.67 26.39
C VAL A 54 -13.64 -14.98 25.82
N GLU A 55 -14.64 -15.20 26.67
CA GLU A 55 -16.00 -15.57 26.25
C GLU A 55 -16.70 -14.39 25.56
N ASN A 56 -16.54 -13.19 26.13
CA ASN A 56 -17.11 -11.96 25.58
C ASN A 56 -16.19 -11.26 24.56
N ARG A 57 -14.96 -11.77 24.35
CA ARG A 57 -13.95 -11.23 23.43
C ARG A 57 -13.58 -9.77 23.75
N GLN A 58 -13.45 -9.48 25.04
CA GLN A 58 -13.16 -8.14 25.54
C GLN A 58 -11.69 -7.97 25.87
N PHE A 59 -11.20 -6.77 25.59
CA PHE A 59 -9.84 -6.34 25.87
C PHE A 59 -9.83 -5.03 26.65
N GLU A 60 -8.95 -4.93 27.63
CA GLU A 60 -8.58 -3.66 28.26
C GLU A 60 -7.47 -2.99 27.45
N LEU A 61 -7.56 -1.67 27.26
CA LEU A 61 -6.48 -0.89 26.65
C LEU A 61 -5.53 -0.42 27.76
N VAL A 62 -4.30 -0.92 27.75
CA VAL A 62 -3.33 -0.74 28.84
C VAL A 62 -2.52 0.55 28.65
N GLU A 63 -1.94 0.74 27.47
CA GLU A 63 -1.13 1.93 27.16
C GLU A 63 -1.08 2.21 25.65
N GLU A 64 -0.83 3.48 25.29
CA GLU A 64 -0.49 3.86 23.93
C GLU A 64 1.00 3.66 23.67
N LEU A 65 1.33 3.08 22.52
CA LEU A 65 2.70 2.82 22.10
C LEU A 65 3.14 3.94 21.14
N ALA A 66 4.32 4.52 21.40
CA ALA A 66 4.84 5.66 20.64
C ALA A 66 5.34 5.30 19.22
N ASP A 67 5.40 4.01 18.88
CA ASP A 67 5.97 3.52 17.64
C ASP A 67 5.09 3.89 16.43
N ASN A 68 5.63 4.73 15.54
CA ASN A 68 5.07 5.00 14.23
C ASN A 68 6.10 4.58 13.16
N VAL A 69 5.72 3.60 12.34
CA VAL A 69 6.58 3.01 11.29
C VAL A 69 6.15 3.42 9.89
N GLU A 70 5.26 4.40 9.76
CA GLU A 70 4.81 4.90 8.47
C GLU A 70 5.86 5.82 7.85
N LEU A 71 5.96 5.75 6.51
CA LEU A 71 6.76 6.71 5.76
C LEU A 71 6.31 8.15 6.07
N PRO A 72 7.23 9.14 6.05
CA PRO A 72 6.88 10.53 6.29
C PRO A 72 6.01 11.15 5.17
N VAL A 73 5.76 10.41 4.09
CA VAL A 73 4.95 10.78 2.92
C VAL A 73 3.89 9.71 2.64
N GLN A 74 2.81 10.07 1.96
CA GLN A 74 1.70 9.18 1.63
C GLN A 74 1.83 8.64 0.21
N VAL A 75 2.63 7.59 0.04
CA VAL A 75 2.93 7.04 -1.30
C VAL A 75 1.76 6.23 -1.85
N THR A 76 1.34 6.54 -3.07
CA THR A 76 0.43 5.68 -3.83
C THR A 76 1.18 4.91 -4.90
N ILE A 77 0.95 3.59 -4.95
CA ILE A 77 1.47 2.71 -6.02
C ILE A 77 0.33 2.37 -6.97
N ALA A 78 0.41 2.84 -8.22
CA ALA A 78 -0.53 2.49 -9.28
C ALA A 78 0.09 1.48 -10.25
N SER A 79 -0.53 0.31 -10.40
CA SER A 79 -0.10 -0.74 -11.33
C SER A 79 -1.13 -0.96 -12.44
N GLY A 80 -0.72 -0.82 -13.70
CA GLY A 80 -1.51 -1.28 -14.82
C GLY A 80 -1.76 -2.78 -14.70
N PHE A 81 -3.00 -3.25 -14.87
CA PHE A 81 -3.43 -4.61 -14.55
C PHE A 81 -2.41 -5.69 -14.98
N PRO A 82 -1.66 -6.29 -14.04
CA PRO A 82 -0.66 -7.29 -14.36
C PRO A 82 -1.29 -8.66 -14.55
N LYS A 83 -0.56 -9.61 -15.13
CA LYS A 83 -1.05 -10.98 -15.32
C LYS A 83 -1.02 -11.78 -14.02
N GLY A 84 -1.91 -12.77 -13.93
CA GLY A 84 -1.90 -13.78 -12.87
C GLY A 84 -2.14 -13.19 -11.47
N ASP A 85 -1.28 -13.60 -10.54
CA ASP A 85 -1.28 -13.24 -9.12
C ASP A 85 -0.27 -12.14 -8.75
N LYS A 86 0.30 -11.46 -9.75
CA LYS A 86 1.32 -10.44 -9.51
C LYS A 86 0.80 -9.25 -8.72
N LEU A 87 -0.45 -8.84 -8.92
CA LEU A 87 -1.02 -7.73 -8.15
C LEU A 87 -1.15 -8.09 -6.67
N GLU A 88 -1.47 -9.33 -6.35
CA GLU A 88 -1.44 -9.86 -4.98
C GLU A 88 -0.04 -9.78 -4.38
N PHE A 89 0.99 -10.22 -5.13
CA PHE A 89 2.37 -10.14 -4.70
C PHE A 89 2.84 -8.69 -4.48
N ILE A 90 2.54 -7.81 -5.44
CA ILE A 90 2.80 -6.36 -5.33
C ILE A 90 2.12 -5.84 -4.07
N THR A 91 0.82 -6.11 -3.89
CA THR A 91 0.03 -5.60 -2.76
C THR A 91 0.64 -6.00 -1.43
N GLN A 92 1.02 -7.26 -1.26
CA GLN A 92 1.71 -7.72 -0.06
C GLN A 92 3.01 -6.93 0.16
N LYS A 93 3.88 -6.85 -0.85
CA LYS A 93 5.22 -6.30 -0.69
C LYS A 93 5.27 -4.78 -0.58
N VAL A 94 4.43 -4.07 -1.31
CA VAL A 94 4.35 -2.61 -1.18
C VAL A 94 3.67 -2.20 0.13
N THR A 95 2.78 -3.03 0.68
CA THR A 95 2.25 -2.82 2.03
C THR A 95 3.36 -2.93 3.07
N GLU A 96 4.18 -3.99 3.01
CA GLU A 96 5.35 -4.19 3.88
C GLU A 96 6.34 -3.00 3.78
N LEU A 97 6.44 -2.38 2.61
CA LEU A 97 7.33 -1.25 2.31
C LEU A 97 6.70 0.14 2.50
N GLY A 98 5.56 0.24 3.18
CA GLY A 98 5.00 1.53 3.61
C GLY A 98 4.11 2.26 2.60
N ALA A 99 3.63 1.60 1.54
CA ALA A 99 2.65 2.21 0.63
C ALA A 99 1.41 2.67 1.41
N SER A 100 0.90 3.88 1.15
CA SER A 100 -0.33 4.38 1.75
C SER A 100 -1.57 3.97 0.97
N GLN A 101 -1.46 3.86 -0.35
CA GLN A 101 -2.55 3.38 -1.21
C GLN A 101 -1.99 2.51 -2.34
N ILE A 102 -2.81 1.54 -2.77
CA ILE A 102 -2.48 0.63 -3.85
C ILE A 102 -3.59 0.69 -4.88
N TRP A 103 -3.24 1.23 -6.04
CA TRP A 103 -4.15 1.46 -7.14
C TRP A 103 -3.86 0.49 -8.27
N ALA A 104 -4.89 0.11 -9.04
CA ALA A 104 -4.68 -0.59 -10.30
C ALA A 104 -5.65 -0.12 -11.37
N PHE A 105 -5.20 -0.06 -12.61
CA PHE A 105 -5.96 0.48 -13.74
C PHE A 105 -5.81 -0.37 -15.01
N PRO A 106 -6.77 -0.32 -15.95
CA PRO A 106 -6.67 -1.02 -17.22
C PRO A 106 -5.69 -0.27 -18.14
N ALA A 107 -4.41 -0.64 -18.12
CA ALA A 107 -3.43 -0.11 -19.05
C ALA A 107 -3.67 -0.66 -20.47
N ASP A 108 -3.22 0.05 -21.50
CA ASP A 108 -3.45 -0.35 -22.91
C ASP A 108 -2.89 -1.73 -23.23
N TRP A 109 -1.72 -2.04 -22.66
CA TRP A 109 -1.01 -3.29 -22.89
C TRP A 109 -1.24 -4.32 -21.78
N SER A 110 -2.25 -4.10 -20.93
CA SER A 110 -2.72 -5.11 -19.98
C SER A 110 -3.46 -6.22 -20.72
N VAL A 111 -2.97 -7.46 -20.57
CA VAL A 111 -3.70 -8.64 -21.06
C VAL A 111 -4.87 -9.00 -20.14
N ALA A 112 -4.77 -8.66 -18.86
CA ALA A 112 -5.83 -8.84 -17.89
C ALA A 112 -6.95 -7.81 -18.13
N LYS A 113 -8.20 -8.31 -18.18
CA LYS A 113 -9.42 -7.48 -18.20
C LYS A 113 -10.29 -7.86 -17.02
N TRP A 114 -10.47 -6.92 -16.10
CA TRP A 114 -11.30 -7.09 -14.91
C TRP A 114 -12.45 -6.11 -14.96
N ASP A 115 -13.67 -6.62 -14.91
CA ASP A 115 -14.91 -5.86 -14.99
C ASP A 115 -15.83 -6.18 -13.82
N GLY A 116 -16.70 -5.24 -13.48
CA GLY A 116 -17.75 -5.34 -12.44
C GLY A 116 -17.43 -6.30 -11.28
N LYS A 117 -18.07 -7.48 -11.28
CA LYS A 117 -17.95 -8.47 -10.20
C LYS A 117 -16.53 -9.05 -10.04
N LYS A 118 -15.76 -9.19 -11.12
CA LYS A 118 -14.38 -9.70 -11.04
C LYS A 118 -13.47 -8.69 -10.37
N LEU A 119 -13.65 -7.42 -10.69
CA LEU A 119 -12.91 -6.31 -10.09
C LEU A 119 -13.20 -6.22 -8.58
N GLY A 120 -14.47 -6.28 -8.18
CA GLY A 120 -14.88 -6.29 -6.77
C GLY A 120 -14.27 -7.45 -5.96
N LYS A 121 -14.36 -8.69 -6.47
CA LYS A 121 -13.72 -9.85 -5.83
C LYS A 121 -12.20 -9.73 -5.73
N LYS A 122 -11.57 -9.10 -6.73
CA LYS A 122 -10.13 -8.84 -6.71
C LYS A 122 -9.81 -7.83 -5.61
N ALA A 123 -10.57 -6.73 -5.50
CA ALA A 123 -10.40 -5.72 -4.46
C ALA A 123 -10.51 -6.35 -3.05
N GLU A 124 -11.59 -7.09 -2.77
CA GLU A 124 -11.79 -7.80 -1.49
C GLU A 124 -10.60 -8.71 -1.14
N LYS A 125 -10.06 -9.44 -2.14
CA LYS A 125 -8.89 -10.30 -1.94
C LYS A 125 -7.63 -9.49 -1.60
N LEU A 126 -7.42 -8.37 -2.29
CA LEU A 126 -6.26 -7.50 -2.06
C LEU A 126 -6.34 -6.79 -0.72
N GLU A 127 -7.53 -6.36 -0.28
CA GLU A 127 -7.76 -5.79 1.05
C GLU A 127 -7.36 -6.77 2.16
N LYS A 128 -7.72 -8.05 2.02
CA LYS A 128 -7.27 -9.10 2.97
C LYS A 128 -5.76 -9.29 2.98
N ILE A 129 -5.13 -9.22 1.80
CA ILE A 129 -3.66 -9.33 1.68
C ILE A 129 -2.98 -8.12 2.32
N ALA A 130 -3.46 -6.92 2.06
CA ALA A 130 -2.97 -5.68 2.65
C ALA A 130 -3.13 -5.69 4.18
N LEU A 131 -4.29 -6.11 4.70
CA LEU A 131 -4.52 -6.25 6.14
C LEU A 131 -3.50 -7.21 6.77
N GLY A 132 -3.37 -8.43 6.25
CA GLY A 132 -2.42 -9.40 6.79
C GLY A 132 -0.95 -8.96 6.67
N ALA A 133 -0.60 -8.27 5.59
CA ALA A 133 0.73 -7.71 5.41
C ALA A 133 1.00 -6.57 6.40
N ALA A 134 0.03 -5.68 6.65
CA ALA A 134 0.15 -4.59 7.62
C ALA A 134 0.28 -5.13 9.06
N GLU A 135 -0.48 -6.16 9.43
CA GLU A 135 -0.39 -6.83 10.74
C GLU A 135 0.98 -7.52 10.95
N GLN A 136 1.52 -8.14 9.89
CA GLN A 136 2.81 -8.82 9.92
C GLN A 136 3.97 -7.84 9.99
N SER A 137 3.92 -6.76 9.20
CA SER A 137 4.94 -5.71 9.15
C SER A 137 4.80 -4.65 10.25
N LYS A 138 3.81 -4.81 11.14
CA LYS A 138 3.55 -3.91 12.29
C LYS A 138 3.31 -2.47 11.89
N ARG A 139 2.62 -2.27 10.77
CA ARG A 139 2.22 -0.93 10.32
C ARG A 139 1.20 -0.28 11.24
N ASN A 140 1.14 1.04 11.22
CA ASN A 140 0.13 1.81 11.93
C ASN A 140 -1.12 1.99 11.08
N LEU A 141 -1.01 1.86 9.75
CA LEU A 141 -2.13 2.01 8.82
C LEU A 141 -2.18 0.83 7.83
N VAL A 142 -3.41 0.41 7.49
CA VAL A 142 -3.63 -0.52 6.36
C VAL A 142 -3.79 0.32 5.09
N PRO A 143 -3.06 0.04 4.00
CA PRO A 143 -3.21 0.80 2.77
C PRO A 143 -4.60 0.59 2.16
N SER A 144 -5.16 1.66 1.59
CA SER A 144 -6.40 1.56 0.83
C SER A 144 -6.14 0.90 -0.53
N ILE A 145 -7.11 0.11 -1.01
CA ILE A 145 -7.08 -0.53 -2.31
C ILE A 145 -8.10 0.16 -3.23
N GLN A 146 -7.66 0.60 -4.42
CA GLN A 146 -8.56 1.16 -5.43
C GLN A 146 -8.29 0.56 -6.80
N LEU A 147 -9.25 -0.19 -7.33
CA LEU A 147 -9.14 -0.76 -8.67
C LEU A 147 -10.10 0.00 -9.60
N PHE A 148 -9.55 0.65 -10.62
CA PHE A 148 -10.32 1.41 -11.59
C PHE A 148 -10.81 0.48 -12.70
N GLU A 149 -12.11 0.50 -13.00
CA GLU A 149 -12.63 -0.26 -14.14
C GLU A 149 -12.32 0.42 -15.47
N LYS A 150 -12.26 1.76 -15.48
CA LYS A 150 -11.99 2.57 -16.68
C LYS A 150 -10.75 3.43 -16.47
N LYS A 151 -9.93 3.53 -17.52
CA LYS A 151 -8.75 4.40 -17.51
C LYS A 151 -9.09 5.87 -17.30
N ALA A 152 -10.21 6.34 -17.85
CA ALA A 152 -10.66 7.72 -17.66
C ALA A 152 -10.87 8.07 -16.18
N ASP A 153 -11.42 7.14 -15.40
CA ASP A 153 -11.65 7.33 -13.97
C ASP A 153 -10.32 7.40 -13.20
N PHE A 154 -9.32 6.60 -13.61
CA PHE A 154 -7.96 6.68 -13.07
C PHE A 154 -7.30 8.03 -13.39
N LEU A 155 -7.35 8.47 -14.65
CA LEU A 155 -6.76 9.75 -15.08
C LEU A 155 -7.40 10.96 -14.38
N ALA A 156 -8.70 10.88 -14.09
CA ALA A 156 -9.44 11.93 -13.37
C ALA A 156 -9.00 12.09 -11.91
N GLN A 157 -8.32 11.10 -11.33
CA GLN A 157 -7.84 11.14 -9.96
C GLN A 157 -6.41 11.70 -9.83
N LEU A 158 -5.68 11.90 -10.93
CA LEU A 158 -4.26 12.24 -10.88
C LEU A 158 -3.96 13.63 -10.28
N ASP A 159 -4.86 14.59 -10.45
CA ASP A 159 -4.68 15.98 -10.00
C ASP A 159 -4.64 16.14 -8.46
N GLN A 160 -4.93 15.07 -7.70
CA GLN A 160 -4.90 15.10 -6.23
C GLN A 160 -3.51 14.85 -5.62
N PHE A 161 -2.53 14.46 -6.44
CA PHE A 161 -1.19 14.13 -5.99
C PHE A 161 -0.25 15.31 -6.15
N ASP A 162 0.67 15.47 -5.20
CA ASP A 162 1.65 16.56 -5.22
C ASP A 162 2.74 16.33 -6.27
N SER A 163 2.97 15.06 -6.63
CA SER A 163 3.92 14.67 -7.68
C SER A 163 3.49 13.34 -8.30
N ILE A 164 3.63 13.21 -9.62
CA ILE A 164 3.35 11.99 -10.37
C ILE A 164 4.65 11.51 -11.01
N ILE A 165 5.06 10.29 -10.68
CA ILE A 165 6.26 9.64 -11.21
C ILE A 165 5.82 8.43 -12.02
N VAL A 166 6.23 8.37 -13.28
CA VAL A 166 5.97 7.22 -14.14
C VAL A 166 7.26 6.45 -14.33
N ALA A 167 7.30 5.20 -13.87
CA ALA A 167 8.44 4.33 -14.08
C ALA A 167 8.51 3.93 -15.55
N TYR A 168 9.48 4.49 -16.28
CA TYR A 168 9.60 4.33 -17.72
C TYR A 168 11.01 3.88 -18.12
N GLU A 169 11.07 2.79 -18.90
CA GLU A 169 12.34 2.14 -19.24
C GLU A 169 13.18 2.91 -20.25
N GLU A 170 12.57 3.74 -21.10
CA GLU A 170 13.31 4.47 -22.15
C GLU A 170 14.13 5.61 -21.56
N SER A 171 13.65 6.25 -20.49
CA SER A 171 14.41 7.30 -19.78
C SER A 171 15.75 6.76 -19.26
N ALA A 172 15.77 5.54 -18.73
CA ALA A 172 17.02 4.90 -18.28
C ALA A 172 18.02 4.63 -19.43
N LYS A 173 17.53 4.40 -20.66
CA LYS A 173 18.37 4.17 -21.85
C LYS A 173 19.01 5.46 -22.36
N GLU A 174 18.39 6.61 -22.11
CA GLU A 174 18.93 7.93 -22.43
C GLU A 174 19.97 8.44 -21.42
N GLY A 175 20.33 7.63 -20.42
CA GLY A 175 21.32 7.98 -19.40
C GLY A 175 20.74 8.82 -18.27
N GLU A 176 19.42 8.91 -18.17
CA GLU A 176 18.75 9.58 -17.06
C GLU A 176 18.92 8.77 -15.77
N ALA A 177 19.84 9.23 -14.92
CA ALA A 177 20.07 8.65 -13.59
C ALA A 177 19.42 9.48 -12.46
N ALA A 178 18.91 10.67 -12.78
CA ALA A 178 18.60 11.69 -11.77
C ALA A 178 17.11 12.00 -11.60
N ALA A 179 16.22 11.70 -12.55
CA ALA A 179 14.84 12.18 -12.45
C ALA A 179 14.06 11.57 -11.29
N LEU A 180 14.25 10.28 -10.99
CA LEU A 180 13.67 9.68 -9.79
C LEU A 180 14.15 10.42 -8.54
N LEU A 181 15.48 10.63 -8.42
CA LEU A 181 16.06 11.35 -7.29
C LEU A 181 15.53 12.78 -7.20
N GLN A 182 15.41 13.49 -8.31
CA GLN A 182 14.89 14.86 -8.37
C GLN A 182 13.41 14.92 -7.99
N ALA A 183 12.60 13.98 -8.47
CA ALA A 183 11.17 13.92 -8.19
C ALA A 183 10.87 13.61 -6.72
N VAL A 184 11.76 12.89 -6.03
CA VAL A 184 11.60 12.57 -4.61
C VAL A 184 12.42 13.47 -3.69
N SER A 185 13.46 14.15 -4.20
CA SER A 185 14.23 15.13 -3.45
C SER A 185 13.38 16.36 -3.17
N GLY A 186 13.18 16.67 -1.89
CA GLY A 186 12.37 17.82 -1.47
C GLY A 186 10.90 17.49 -1.22
N LEU A 187 10.49 16.22 -1.22
CA LEU A 187 9.16 15.85 -0.71
C LEU A 187 9.04 16.25 0.76
N GLU A 188 8.07 17.12 1.05
CA GLU A 188 7.76 17.54 2.40
C GLU A 188 7.00 16.44 3.17
N LYS A 189 7.05 16.49 4.50
CA LYS A 189 6.28 15.58 5.34
C LYS A 189 4.79 15.72 5.03
N GLY A 190 4.13 14.60 4.73
CA GLY A 190 2.71 14.55 4.36
C GLY A 190 2.44 14.70 2.87
N ALA A 191 3.46 14.92 2.03
CA ALA A 191 3.31 14.93 0.58
C ALA A 191 2.75 13.59 0.07
N LYS A 192 2.06 13.63 -1.07
CA LYS A 192 1.35 12.51 -1.70
C LYS A 192 1.95 12.20 -3.06
N PRO A 193 3.09 11.49 -3.13
CA PRO A 193 3.64 11.07 -4.40
C PRO A 193 2.88 9.85 -4.95
N LEU A 194 2.57 9.90 -6.24
CA LEU A 194 2.04 8.77 -7.00
C LEU A 194 3.15 8.16 -7.87
N PHE A 195 3.33 6.85 -7.78
CA PHE A 195 4.17 6.09 -8.70
C PHE A 195 3.31 5.21 -9.61
N ILE A 196 3.46 5.37 -10.92
CA ILE A 196 2.73 4.63 -11.95
C ILE A 196 3.66 3.62 -12.61
N PHE A 197 3.21 2.37 -12.68
CA PHE A 197 3.92 1.25 -13.31
C PHE A 197 3.02 0.58 -14.36
N GLY A 198 3.58 0.26 -15.52
CA GLY A 198 2.89 -0.53 -16.54
C GLY A 198 2.77 -2.02 -16.19
N PRO A 199 1.91 -2.77 -16.91
CA PRO A 199 1.90 -4.23 -16.91
C PRO A 199 3.17 -4.78 -17.61
N GLU A 200 3.23 -6.09 -17.87
CA GLU A 200 4.38 -6.71 -18.54
C GLU A 200 4.66 -6.15 -19.94
N GLY A 201 3.63 -5.62 -20.61
CA GLY A 201 3.78 -4.98 -21.91
C GLY A 201 4.41 -3.59 -21.84
N GLY A 202 4.49 -2.97 -20.65
CA GLY A 202 4.82 -1.56 -20.49
C GLY A 202 3.59 -0.65 -20.61
N LEU A 203 3.86 0.66 -20.69
CA LEU A 203 2.85 1.70 -20.94
C LEU A 203 2.92 2.12 -22.41
N SER A 204 1.77 2.38 -23.02
CA SER A 204 1.71 2.82 -24.41
C SER A 204 2.19 4.28 -24.56
N PRO A 205 2.67 4.71 -25.74
CA PRO A 205 3.01 6.11 -25.98
C PRO A 205 1.86 7.09 -25.66
N ALA A 206 0.62 6.71 -25.97
CA ALA A 206 -0.56 7.53 -25.67
C ALA A 206 -0.83 7.65 -24.16
N GLU A 207 -0.49 6.62 -23.37
CA GLU A 207 -0.56 6.69 -21.91
C GLU A 207 0.51 7.62 -21.35
N ILE A 208 1.75 7.52 -21.87
CA ILE A 208 2.84 8.41 -21.49
C ILE A 208 2.45 9.87 -21.75
N GLU A 209 1.97 10.19 -22.96
CA GLU A 209 1.49 11.54 -23.31
C GLU A 209 0.37 12.01 -22.34
N SER A 210 -0.54 11.11 -21.97
CA SER A 210 -1.63 11.44 -21.03
C SER A 210 -1.13 11.73 -19.62
N PHE A 211 -0.08 11.04 -19.16
CA PHE A 211 0.53 11.29 -17.85
C PHE A 211 1.39 12.56 -17.86
N GLU A 212 2.16 12.80 -18.91
CA GLU A 212 2.94 14.04 -19.08
C GLU A 212 2.04 15.27 -19.15
N ALA A 213 0.88 15.17 -19.81
CA ALA A 213 -0.14 16.23 -19.81
C ALA A 213 -0.70 16.54 -18.41
N LYS A 214 -0.52 15.63 -17.43
CA LYS A 214 -0.83 15.80 -16.02
C LYS A 214 0.38 16.22 -15.17
N GLY A 215 1.51 16.55 -15.81
CA GLY A 215 2.73 16.96 -15.14
C GLY A 215 3.56 15.79 -14.59
N ALA A 216 3.34 14.57 -15.09
CA ALA A 216 4.13 13.43 -14.66
C ALA A 216 5.60 13.55 -15.09
N VAL A 217 6.48 13.15 -14.20
CA VAL A 217 7.91 12.98 -14.46
C VAL A 217 8.15 11.52 -14.86
N LEU A 218 8.70 11.31 -16.05
CA LEU A 218 9.16 9.99 -16.45
C LEU A 218 10.49 9.72 -15.76
N ALA A 219 10.64 8.55 -15.14
CA ALA A 219 11.83 8.23 -14.37
C ALA A 219 12.31 6.80 -14.62
N GLY A 220 13.61 6.66 -14.90
CA GLY A 220 14.29 5.38 -14.91
C GLY A 220 14.49 4.79 -13.50
N LEU A 221 14.40 3.46 -13.36
CA LEU A 221 14.70 2.71 -12.13
C LEU A 221 16.08 2.02 -12.17
N GLY A 222 17.03 2.68 -12.84
CA GLY A 222 18.35 2.15 -13.14
C GLY A 222 18.43 1.40 -14.49
N PRO A 223 19.62 0.89 -14.85
CA PRO A 223 19.92 0.46 -16.22
C PRO A 223 19.42 -0.95 -16.56
N ARG A 224 18.78 -1.66 -15.62
CA ARG A 224 18.29 -3.03 -15.81
C ARG A 224 16.78 -2.99 -15.95
N ILE A 225 16.26 -3.76 -16.90
CA ILE A 225 14.81 -3.95 -17.04
C ILE A 225 14.29 -4.70 -15.82
N LEU A 226 13.44 -4.05 -15.04
CA LEU A 226 12.75 -4.66 -13.91
C LEU A 226 11.43 -5.26 -14.37
N ARG A 227 11.03 -6.38 -13.75
CA ARG A 227 9.70 -6.94 -13.98
C ARG A 227 8.63 -6.04 -13.36
N ALA A 228 7.40 -6.13 -13.87
CA ALA A 228 6.25 -5.37 -13.40
C ALA A 228 6.04 -5.48 -11.88
N GLU A 229 6.27 -6.66 -11.30
CA GLU A 229 6.16 -6.87 -9.86
C GLU A 229 7.38 -6.40 -9.04
N THR A 230 8.54 -6.24 -9.69
CA THR A 230 9.79 -5.82 -9.03
C THR A 230 9.94 -4.30 -8.98
N ALA A 231 9.51 -3.60 -10.03
CA ALA A 231 9.64 -2.15 -10.13
C ALA A 231 8.98 -1.38 -8.96
N PRO A 232 7.75 -1.69 -8.51
CA PRO A 232 7.14 -1.03 -7.35
C PRO A 232 7.90 -1.27 -6.05
N ILE A 233 8.41 -2.49 -5.85
CA ILE A 233 9.18 -2.88 -4.67
C ILE A 233 10.49 -2.09 -4.63
N TYR A 234 11.17 -1.99 -5.78
CA TYR A 234 12.40 -1.21 -5.91
C TYR A 234 12.16 0.27 -5.60
N ALA A 235 11.11 0.88 -6.18
CA ALA A 235 10.80 2.29 -5.99
C ALA A 235 10.55 2.62 -4.51
N LEU A 236 9.72 1.84 -3.81
CA LEU A 236 9.48 2.07 -2.38
C LEU A 236 10.70 1.79 -1.52
N SER A 237 11.48 0.76 -1.83
CA SER A 237 12.71 0.47 -1.09
C SER A 237 13.70 1.63 -1.20
N ALA A 238 13.88 2.18 -2.40
CA ALA A 238 14.74 3.33 -2.62
C ALA A 238 14.21 4.58 -1.89
N LEU A 239 12.90 4.84 -1.97
CA LEU A 239 12.29 5.97 -1.28
C LEU A 239 12.41 5.86 0.24
N SER A 240 12.18 4.68 0.82
CA SER A 240 12.39 4.42 2.25
C SER A 240 13.82 4.74 2.69
N VAL A 241 14.84 4.29 1.93
CA VAL A 241 16.24 4.63 2.21
C VAL A 241 16.45 6.14 2.25
N LEU A 242 15.98 6.85 1.21
CA LEU A 242 16.16 8.31 1.08
C LEU A 242 15.41 9.11 2.16
N LEU A 243 14.26 8.64 2.63
CA LEU A 243 13.42 9.40 3.56
C LEU A 243 13.59 9.01 5.04
N GLU A 244 14.05 7.78 5.31
CA GLU A 244 14.11 7.25 6.68
C GLU A 244 15.54 7.03 7.16
N LEU A 245 16.48 6.69 6.25
CA LEU A 245 17.84 6.27 6.60
C LEU A 245 18.91 7.31 6.25
N GLU A 246 18.70 8.12 5.21
CA GLU A 246 19.53 9.30 4.94
C GLU A 246 19.15 10.45 5.89
N LYS A 247 19.72 10.43 7.09
CA LYS A 247 19.71 11.53 8.06
C LYS A 247 21.12 11.99 8.40
#